data_AF-A0A3S8U2Z5-F1
#
_entry.id   AF-A0A3S8U2Z5-F1
#
_cell.length_a   1.000
_cell.length_b   1.000
_cell.length_c   1.000
_cell.angle_alpha   90.00
_cell.angle_beta   90.00
_cell.angle_gamma   90.00
#
_symmetry.space_group_name_H-M   'P 1'
#
loop_
_entity.id
_entity.type
_entity.pdbx_description
1 polymer ?
#
loop_
_entity_poly.entity_id
_entity_poly.type
_entity_poly.pdbx_seq_one_letter_code
_entity_poly.pdbx_strand_id
1 'polypeptide(L)'
;MTVALHPPLGQRRLTPVALTLALLASGCVAGQEPPVASSDPVRVTNAGQPFQMWDGAAARKAADAQCGPRGVRASLYDRFDRATGAWVYPGGCA
;
A
#
# COMPACT_ATOMS: atom_id res chain seq x y z
N MET A 1 36.08 -39.02 16.09
CA MET A 1 37.49 -38.57 16.21
C MET A 1 37.50 -37.07 15.95
N THR A 2 38.18 -36.16 16.64
CA THR A 2 38.91 -36.08 17.92
C THR A 2 39.16 -34.58 18.11
N VAL A 3 39.27 -34.16 19.38
CA VAL A 3 39.37 -32.81 19.93
C VAL A 3 40.63 -32.03 19.48
N ALA A 4 40.58 -30.70 19.72
CA ALA A 4 41.69 -29.81 20.18
C ALA A 4 42.41 -29.01 19.07
N LEU A 5 42.82 -27.73 19.18
CA LEU A 5 43.22 -26.85 20.30
C LEU A 5 43.03 -25.35 19.95
N HIS A 6 42.83 -24.51 20.98
CA HIS A 6 43.09 -23.05 21.06
C HIS A 6 44.59 -22.79 21.44
N PRO A 7 45.12 -21.54 21.60
CA PRO A 7 45.27 -20.33 20.75
C PRO A 7 46.79 -19.90 20.64
N PRO A 8 47.20 -18.69 20.16
CA PRO A 8 47.40 -17.55 21.08
C PRO A 8 47.19 -16.12 20.51
N LEU A 9 46.44 -15.32 21.28
CA LEU A 9 46.62 -13.90 21.61
C LEU A 9 47.57 -13.05 20.72
N GLY A 10 47.06 -12.60 19.58
CA GLY A 10 47.63 -11.48 18.83
C GLY A 10 46.98 -10.16 19.25
N GLN A 11 47.64 -9.46 20.18
CA GLN A 11 47.27 -8.14 20.67
C GLN A 11 46.87 -7.16 19.55
N ARG A 12 45.60 -6.74 19.54
CA ARG A 12 45.24 -5.44 18.97
C ARG A 12 44.48 -4.67 20.03
N ARG A 13 45.25 -3.76 20.61
CA ARG A 13 44.88 -2.69 21.53
C ARG A 13 43.46 -2.23 21.24
N LEU A 14 42.55 -2.53 22.17
CA LEU A 14 41.22 -1.95 22.24
C LEU A 14 41.41 -0.45 22.52
N THR A 15 41.36 0.38 21.48
CA THR A 15 41.18 1.82 21.64
C THR A 15 39.73 2.07 22.05
N PRO A 16 39.47 2.64 23.25
CA PRO A 16 38.11 2.89 23.75
C PRO A 16 37.43 4.11 23.09
N VAL A 17 38.04 4.70 22.06
CA VAL A 17 37.70 6.03 21.53
C VAL A 17 36.91 5.92 20.22
N ALA A 18 36.00 4.96 20.11
CA ALA A 18 35.06 4.90 18.99
C ALA A 18 33.62 4.62 19.40
N LEU A 19 33.36 4.45 20.71
CA LEU A 19 32.02 4.12 21.19
C LEU A 19 31.14 5.35 21.50
N THR A 20 31.68 6.57 21.38
CA THR A 20 31.00 7.79 21.83
C THR A 20 30.32 8.60 20.71
N LEU A 21 30.40 8.18 19.43
CA LEU A 21 29.78 8.91 18.31
C LEU A 21 28.52 8.27 17.69
N ALA A 22 28.01 7.16 18.24
CA ALA A 22 26.89 6.44 17.63
C ALA A 22 25.50 6.73 18.23
N LEU A 23 25.35 7.70 19.15
CA LEU A 23 24.11 7.92 19.90
C LEU A 23 23.22 9.07 19.41
N LEU A 24 23.58 9.76 18.32
CA LEU A 24 22.82 10.93 17.83
C LEU A 24 21.87 10.65 16.64
N ALA A 25 21.66 9.40 16.25
CA ALA A 25 20.71 9.04 15.18
C ALA A 25 19.33 8.59 15.68
N SER A 26 19.01 8.82 16.96
CA SER A 26 17.67 8.57 17.49
C SER A 26 16.78 9.77 17.26
N GLY A 27 15.94 9.72 16.22
CA GLY A 27 14.76 10.58 16.20
C GLY A 27 14.23 11.06 14.86
N CYS A 28 14.26 10.26 13.80
CA CYS A 28 13.24 10.39 12.75
C CYS A 28 12.80 8.97 12.36
N VAL A 29 12.04 8.30 13.23
CA VAL A 29 11.12 7.29 12.70
C VAL A 29 10.09 8.10 11.93
N ALA A 30 10.20 8.11 10.60
CA ALA A 30 9.09 8.50 9.77
C ALA A 30 7.97 7.53 10.14
N GLY A 31 6.95 8.02 10.85
CA GLY A 31 5.73 7.25 11.01
C GLY A 31 5.28 6.90 9.60
N GLN A 32 5.35 5.62 9.25
CA GLN A 32 4.64 5.13 8.08
C GLN A 32 3.17 5.35 8.42
N GLU A 33 2.60 6.47 7.99
CA GLU A 33 1.16 6.66 8.05
C GLU A 33 0.55 5.42 7.40
N PRO A 34 -0.38 4.72 8.09
CA PRO A 34 -1.10 3.66 7.44
C PRO A 34 -1.66 4.25 6.14
N PRO A 35 -1.48 3.60 4.98
CA PRO A 35 -1.97 4.15 3.74
C PRO A 35 -3.45 4.49 3.95
N VAL A 36 -3.75 5.79 3.98
CA VAL A 36 -5.12 6.26 3.98
C VAL A 36 -5.73 5.65 2.74
N ALA A 37 -6.67 4.72 2.94
CA ALA A 37 -7.40 4.14 1.83
C ALA A 37 -7.98 5.31 1.04
N SER A 38 -7.45 5.53 -0.16
CA SER A 38 -7.88 6.63 -1.02
C SER A 38 -9.39 6.47 -1.19
N SER A 39 -10.11 7.39 -0.54
CA SER A 39 -11.56 7.48 -0.62
C SER A 39 -11.96 8.32 -1.84
N ASP A 40 -11.05 8.46 -2.80
CA ASP A 40 -11.33 9.18 -4.03
C ASP A 40 -12.35 8.40 -4.84
N PRO A 41 -13.38 9.08 -5.38
CA PRO A 41 -14.41 8.40 -6.16
C PRO A 41 -13.83 7.64 -7.36
N VAL A 42 -14.15 6.35 -7.45
CA VAL A 42 -13.80 5.54 -8.62
C VAL A 42 -14.87 5.74 -9.69
N ARG A 43 -14.43 6.08 -10.90
CA ARG A 43 -15.30 6.21 -12.07
C ARG A 43 -14.87 5.22 -13.13
N VAL A 44 -15.80 4.44 -13.65
CA VAL A 44 -15.51 3.42 -14.66
C VAL A 44 -16.42 3.54 -15.88
N THR A 45 -15.85 3.22 -17.03
CA THR A 45 -16.52 3.08 -18.34
C THR A 45 -16.18 1.71 -18.94
N ASN A 46 -16.92 1.28 -19.95
CA ASN A 46 -16.73 0.00 -20.61
C ASN A 46 -15.60 0.08 -21.64
N ALA A 47 -14.35 0.05 -21.18
CA ALA A 47 -13.16 0.16 -22.03
C ALA A 47 -13.21 1.39 -22.98
N GLY A 48 -13.62 2.53 -22.44
CA GLY A 48 -13.79 3.77 -23.20
C GLY A 48 -15.18 3.96 -23.84
N GLN A 49 -16.05 2.96 -23.80
CA GLN A 49 -17.46 3.10 -24.18
C GLN A 49 -18.35 3.43 -22.96
N PRO A 50 -19.45 4.17 -23.14
CA PRO A 50 -20.44 4.38 -22.10
C PRO A 50 -21.03 3.04 -21.61
N PHE A 51 -21.19 2.88 -20.30
CA PHE A 51 -22.08 1.86 -19.75
C PHE A 51 -23.53 2.31 -19.91
N GLN A 52 -24.44 1.35 -19.76
CA GLN A 52 -25.86 1.61 -19.55
C GLN A 52 -26.23 1.51 -18.07
N MET A 53 -27.39 2.09 -17.72
CA MET A 53 -27.92 2.04 -16.35
C MET A 53 -28.15 0.61 -15.85
N TRP A 54 -28.43 -0.35 -16.73
CA TRP A 54 -28.63 -1.75 -16.34
C TRP A 54 -27.32 -2.54 -16.25
N ASP A 55 -26.17 -1.96 -16.62
CA ASP A 55 -24.87 -2.66 -16.63
C ASP A 55 -24.14 -2.65 -15.28
N GLY A 56 -24.84 -2.35 -14.17
CA GLY A 56 -24.22 -2.13 -12.86
C GLY A 56 -23.33 -3.28 -12.38
N ALA A 57 -23.68 -4.54 -12.70
CA ALA A 57 -22.85 -5.69 -12.36
C ALA A 57 -21.53 -5.74 -13.15
N ALA A 58 -21.57 -5.41 -14.44
CA ALA A 58 -20.37 -5.35 -15.28
C ALA A 58 -19.48 -4.16 -14.86
N ALA A 59 -20.09 -3.01 -14.57
CA ALA A 59 -19.40 -1.85 -14.05
C ALA A 59 -18.71 -2.12 -12.71
N ARG A 60 -19.38 -2.84 -11.79
CA ARG A 60 -18.80 -3.22 -10.50
C ARG A 60 -17.56 -4.08 -10.69
N LYS A 61 -17.62 -5.07 -11.58
CA LYS A 61 -16.46 -5.90 -11.92
C LYS A 61 -15.30 -5.09 -12.49
N ALA A 62 -15.58 -4.09 -13.34
CA ALA A 62 -14.55 -3.20 -13.86
C ALA A 62 -13.92 -2.33 -12.75
N ALA A 63 -14.73 -1.82 -11.82
CA ALA A 63 -14.26 -1.06 -10.67
C ALA A 63 -13.43 -1.92 -9.70
N ASP A 64 -13.86 -3.14 -9.43
CA ASP A 64 -13.09 -4.09 -8.61
C ASP A 64 -11.74 -4.40 -9.25
N ALA A 65 -11.69 -4.58 -10.58
CA ALA A 65 -10.44 -4.79 -11.31
C ALA A 65 -9.50 -3.57 -11.22
N GLN A 66 -10.04 -2.35 -11.24
CA GLN A 66 -9.25 -1.11 -11.05
C GLN A 66 -8.72 -0.99 -9.60
N CYS A 67 -9.50 -1.44 -8.60
CA CYS A 67 -9.15 -1.34 -7.18
C CYS A 67 -8.30 -2.51 -6.65
N GLY A 68 -8.14 -3.59 -7.42
CA GLY A 68 -7.34 -4.74 -7.04
C GLY A 68 -8.03 -5.66 -6.02
N PRO A 69 -7.26 -6.43 -5.22
CA PRO A 69 -7.79 -7.57 -4.45
C PRO A 69 -8.89 -7.24 -3.42
N ARG A 70 -8.93 -6.00 -2.93
CA ARG A 70 -9.96 -5.55 -1.98
C ARG A 70 -11.23 -5.06 -2.67
N GLY A 71 -11.16 -4.78 -3.96
CA GLY A 71 -12.28 -4.27 -4.76
C GLY A 71 -12.69 -2.85 -4.40
N VAL A 72 -13.81 -2.41 -4.98
CA VAL A 72 -14.41 -1.11 -4.69
C VAL A 72 -15.34 -1.21 -3.48
N ARG A 73 -15.38 -0.16 -2.64
CA ARG A 73 -16.31 -0.09 -1.51
C ARG A 73 -17.74 0.05 -2.01
N ALA A 74 -18.65 -0.77 -1.47
CA ALA A 74 -20.07 -0.57 -1.71
C ALA A 74 -20.55 0.69 -0.97
N SER A 75 -21.42 1.48 -1.63
CA SER A 75 -22.07 2.63 -1.02
C SER A 75 -23.52 2.73 -1.46
N LEU A 76 -24.37 3.27 -0.59
CA LEU A 76 -25.74 3.68 -0.94
C LEU A 76 -25.77 4.77 -2.03
N TYR A 77 -24.64 5.44 -2.27
CA TYR A 77 -24.50 6.51 -3.26
C TYR A 77 -23.82 6.07 -4.56
N ASP A 78 -23.55 4.76 -4.72
CA ASP A 78 -23.10 4.18 -5.98
C ASP A 78 -24.15 4.45 -7.05
N ARG A 79 -23.74 5.03 -8.18
CA ARG A 79 -24.69 5.55 -9.16
C ARG A 79 -24.17 5.52 -10.58
N PHE A 80 -25.12 5.40 -11.50
CA PHE A 80 -24.90 5.66 -12.91
C PHE A 80 -25.02 7.16 -13.21
N ASP A 81 -23.98 7.73 -13.79
CA ASP A 81 -23.95 9.11 -14.28
C ASP A 81 -24.48 9.15 -15.71
N ARG A 82 -25.75 9.54 -15.87
CA ARG A 82 -26.43 9.60 -17.18
C ARG A 82 -25.78 10.57 -18.17
N ALA A 83 -25.05 11.58 -17.69
CA ALA A 83 -24.44 12.57 -18.58
C ALA A 83 -23.19 12.01 -19.26
N THR A 84 -22.45 11.13 -18.58
CA THR A 84 -21.17 10.58 -19.06
C THR A 84 -21.25 9.11 -19.44
N GLY A 85 -22.30 8.41 -19.01
CA GLY A 85 -22.39 6.95 -19.12
C GLY A 85 -21.40 6.22 -18.22
N ALA A 86 -20.85 6.88 -17.20
CA ALA A 86 -19.95 6.26 -16.24
C ALA A 86 -20.71 5.73 -15.03
N TRP A 87 -20.17 4.67 -14.42
CA TRP A 87 -20.55 4.29 -13.06
C TRP A 87 -19.59 4.93 -12.06
N VAL A 88 -20.15 5.49 -11.00
CA VAL A 88 -19.42 6.24 -9.98
C VAL A 88 -19.58 5.55 -8.64
N TYR A 89 -18.46 5.24 -8.00
CA TYR A 89 -18.36 4.64 -6.67
C TYR A 89 -17.69 5.64 -5.72
N PRO A 90 -18.47 6.46 -4.98
CA PRO A 90 -17.94 7.55 -4.17
C PRO A 90 -17.09 7.08 -2.99
N GLY A 91 -17.27 5.83 -2.55
CA GLY A 91 -16.49 5.25 -1.46
C GLY A 91 -15.05 4.92 -1.83
N GLY A 92 -14.72 4.90 -3.12
CA GLY A 92 -13.38 4.55 -3.59
C GLY A 92 -13.03 3.07 -3.41
N CYS A 93 -11.73 2.77 -3.47
CA CYS A 93 -11.21 1.41 -3.28
C CYS A 93 -11.20 1.01 -1.79
N ALA A 94 -11.35 -0.29 -1.52
CA ALA A 94 -11.54 -0.80 -0.16
C ALA A 94 -10.27 -0.90 0.70
#